data_AF-A0A7C1M9T0-F1
#
_entry.id   AF-A0A7C1M9T0-F1
#
_cell.length_a   1.000
_cell.length_b   1.000
_cell.length_c   1.000
_cell.angle_alpha   90.00
_cell.angle_beta   90.00
_cell.angle_gamma   90.00
#
_symmetry.space_group_name_H-M   'P 1'
#
loop_
_entity.id
_entity.type
_entity.pdbx_description
1 polymer ?
#
loop_
_entity_poly.entity_id
_entity_poly.type
_entity_poly.pdbx_seq_one_letter_code
_entity_poly.pdbx_strand_id
1 'polypeptide(L)'
;MKKVVLSRKAGWIILTILVFVDGFLTIIRGAEGNPLWKPVIDYIGIPYTFIFVPFVLLLFYFAIKGGGRIIEKVDKTPKAEELLLTTLVLVYFVFDLWVISVDFFGFRMIKNHYYFIPVLIIVALTYSLWAERYLKRLKR
;
A
#
# COMPACT_ATOMS: atom_id res chain seq x y z
N MET A 1 0.27 -22.50 -13.51
CA MET A 1 -0.59 -21.29 -13.61
C MET A 1 0.14 -20.09 -13.04
N LYS A 2 0.29 -19.00 -13.79
CA LYS A 2 0.89 -17.76 -13.25
C LYS A 2 -0.04 -17.19 -12.18
N LYS A 3 0.45 -17.06 -10.95
CA LYS A 3 -0.26 -16.37 -9.86
C LYS A 3 -0.15 -14.87 -10.11
N VAL A 4 -1.25 -14.25 -10.54
CA VAL A 4 -1.34 -12.82 -10.88
C VAL A 4 -1.69 -11.96 -9.67
N VAL A 5 -2.05 -12.57 -8.54
CA VAL A 5 -2.25 -11.90 -7.26
C VAL A 5 -1.53 -12.67 -6.17
N LEU A 6 -1.08 -11.97 -5.14
CA LEU A 6 -0.48 -12.60 -3.96
C LEU A 6 -1.52 -13.46 -3.25
N SER A 7 -1.07 -14.55 -2.62
CA SER A 7 -1.94 -15.25 -1.68
C SER A 7 -2.23 -14.35 -0.49
N ARG A 8 -3.40 -14.46 0.13
CA ARG A 8 -3.77 -13.66 1.31
C ARG A 8 -2.67 -13.67 2.37
N LYS A 9 -2.14 -14.87 2.69
CA LYS A 9 -1.06 -15.04 3.67
C LYS A 9 0.20 -14.26 3.27
N ALA A 10 0.68 -14.43 2.03
CA ALA A 10 1.88 -13.75 1.58
C ALA A 10 1.69 -12.22 1.51
N GLY A 11 0.54 -11.77 0.99
CA GLY A 11 0.23 -10.35 0.91
C GLY A 11 0.21 -9.66 2.27
N TRP A 12 -0.38 -10.29 3.30
CA TRP A 12 -0.39 -9.73 4.66
C TRP A 12 0.98 -9.72 5.32
N ILE A 13 1.79 -10.75 5.09
CA ILE A 13 3.18 -10.79 5.60
C ILE A 13 3.99 -9.66 4.97
N ILE A 14 3.94 -9.53 3.65
CA ILE A 14 4.68 -8.50 2.92
C ILE A 14 4.19 -7.10 3.31
N LEU A 15 2.87 -6.89 3.36
CA LEU A 15 2.29 -5.61 3.75
C LEU A 15 2.70 -5.22 5.18
N THR A 16 2.71 -6.17 6.11
CA THR A 16 3.19 -5.92 7.48
C THR A 16 4.62 -5.41 7.46
N ILE A 17 5.51 -6.09 6.75
CA ILE A 17 6.92 -5.68 6.63
C ILE A 17 7.03 -4.27 6.04
N LEU A 18 6.29 -3.98 4.96
CA LEU A 18 6.32 -2.66 4.32
C LEU A 18 5.80 -1.55 5.24
N VAL A 19 4.70 -1.77 5.96
CA VAL A 19 4.17 -0.77 6.91
C VAL A 19 5.17 -0.52 8.06
N PHE A 20 5.90 -1.55 8.49
CA PHE A 20 7.00 -1.38 9.46
C PHE A 20 8.16 -0.56 8.88
N VAL A 21 8.56 -0.85 7.63
CA VAL A 21 9.62 -0.10 6.93
C VAL A 21 9.22 1.36 6.76
N ASP A 22 8.00 1.63 6.30
CA ASP A 22 7.44 2.97 6.16
C ASP A 22 7.42 3.74 7.49
N GLY A 23 6.98 3.09 8.57
CA GLY A 23 7.02 3.66 9.92
C GLY A 23 8.45 3.99 10.38
N PHE A 24 9.42 3.12 10.08
CA PHE A 24 10.84 3.32 10.40
C PHE A 24 11.44 4.48 9.60
N LEU A 25 11.20 4.53 8.29
CA LEU A 25 11.66 5.61 7.42
C LEU A 25 11.07 6.97 7.85
N THR A 26 9.82 6.97 8.32
CA THR A 26 9.15 8.19 8.83
C THR A 26 9.79 8.73 10.10
N ILE A 27 10.27 7.85 11.00
CA ILE A 27 11.00 8.26 12.21
C ILE A 27 12.34 8.89 11.85
N ILE A 28 13.08 8.29 10.91
CA ILE A 28 14.37 8.83 10.44
C ILE A 28 14.20 10.21 9.79
N ARG A 29 13.08 10.41 9.05
CA ARG A 29 12.74 11.69 8.41
C ARG A 29 12.20 12.77 9.36
N GLY A 30 11.99 12.47 10.65
CA GLY A 30 11.47 13.46 11.61
C GLY A 30 10.01 13.86 11.39
N ALA A 31 9.12 12.92 11.01
CA ALA A 31 7.67 13.13 10.82
C ALA A 31 7.23 14.15 9.75
N GLU A 32 8.15 14.87 9.09
CA GLU A 32 7.79 15.94 8.14
C GLU A 32 7.27 15.43 6.77
N GLY A 33 7.42 14.13 6.48
CA GLY A 33 7.25 13.62 5.10
C GLY A 33 6.11 12.63 4.83
N ASN A 34 5.41 12.09 5.83
CA ASN A 34 4.44 11.01 5.60
C ASN A 34 2.98 11.43 5.90
N PRO A 35 2.10 11.52 4.88
CA PRO A 35 0.72 11.96 5.06
C PRO A 35 -0.17 10.99 5.85
N LEU A 36 0.23 9.72 6.04
CA LEU A 36 -0.51 8.77 6.86
C LEU A 36 -0.16 8.89 8.35
N TRP A 37 1.11 9.14 8.68
CA TRP A 37 1.57 9.18 10.06
C TRP A 37 1.43 10.55 10.70
N LYS A 38 1.57 11.63 9.92
CA LYS A 38 1.51 13.00 10.46
C LYS A 38 0.24 13.28 11.27
N PRO A 39 -0.99 12.96 10.80
CA PRO A 39 -2.21 13.18 11.59
C PRO A 39 -2.25 12.35 12.88
N VAL A 40 -1.66 11.15 12.86
CA VAL A 40 -1.62 10.24 14.01
C VAL A 40 -0.62 10.73 15.06
N ILE A 41 0.55 11.18 14.62
CA ILE A 41 1.60 11.75 15.48
C ILE A 41 1.13 13.06 16.10
N ASP A 42 0.52 13.95 15.31
CA ASP A 42 0.01 15.24 15.77
C ASP A 42 -1.11 15.09 16.81
N TYR A 43 -1.95 14.03 16.70
CA TYR A 43 -3.04 13.77 17.64
C TYR A 43 -2.57 13.14 18.96
N ILE A 44 -1.52 12.32 18.94
CA ILE A 44 -1.13 11.50 20.09
C ILE A 44 0.10 12.05 20.82
N GLY A 45 0.91 12.90 20.16
CA GLY A 45 2.10 13.52 20.76
C GLY A 45 3.25 12.54 21.05
N ILE A 46 3.13 11.28 20.61
CA ILE A 46 4.15 10.25 20.79
C ILE A 46 4.83 10.00 19.44
N PRO A 47 6.16 10.21 19.29
CA PRO A 47 6.88 9.98 18.05
C PRO A 47 7.13 8.47 17.73
N TYR A 48 6.44 7.55 18.41
CA TYR A 48 6.59 6.10 18.23
C TYR A 48 5.60 5.55 17.21
N THR A 49 5.89 5.84 15.95
CA THR A 49 5.12 5.42 14.77
C THR A 49 4.89 3.89 14.72
N PHE A 50 5.78 3.08 15.31
CA PHE A 50 5.66 1.62 15.36
C PHE A 50 4.49 1.09 16.18
N ILE A 51 4.10 1.77 17.25
CA ILE A 51 2.99 1.32 18.11
C ILE A 51 1.66 1.37 17.33
N PHE A 52 1.60 2.21 16.30
CA PHE A 52 0.41 2.38 15.46
C PHE A 52 0.34 1.41 14.28
N VAL A 53 1.41 0.67 13.98
CA VAL A 53 1.42 -0.31 12.88
C VAL A 53 0.28 -1.34 13.00
N PRO A 54 -0.01 -1.95 14.17
CA PRO A 54 -1.15 -2.86 14.32
C PRO A 54 -2.50 -2.19 14.00
N PHE A 55 -2.66 -0.91 14.35
CA PHE A 55 -3.90 -0.16 14.08
C PHE A 55 -4.06 0.14 12.58
N VAL A 56 -2.99 0.54 11.91
CA VAL A 56 -2.98 0.75 10.45
C VAL A 56 -3.30 -0.56 9.72
N LEU A 57 -2.68 -1.67 10.14
CA LEU A 57 -2.97 -2.99 9.57
C LEU A 57 -4.43 -3.42 9.81
N LEU A 58 -4.99 -3.08 10.98
CA LEU A 58 -6.40 -3.34 11.28
C LEU A 58 -7.33 -2.54 10.37
N LEU A 59 -7.03 -1.26 10.12
CA LEU A 59 -7.78 -0.43 9.16
C LEU A 59 -7.72 -1.03 7.75
N PHE A 60 -6.53 -1.42 7.30
CA PHE A 60 -6.38 -2.10 6.01
C PHE A 60 -7.14 -3.41 5.96
N TYR A 61 -7.20 -4.17 7.05
CA TYR A 61 -7.94 -5.42 7.10
C TYR A 61 -9.42 -5.18 6.82
N PHE A 62 -10.03 -4.22 7.50
CA PHE A 62 -11.43 -3.88 7.28
C PHE A 62 -11.67 -3.29 5.88
N ALA A 63 -10.79 -2.41 5.40
CA ALA A 63 -10.89 -1.83 4.07
C ALA A 63 -10.81 -2.88 2.96
N ILE A 64 -9.84 -3.80 3.02
CA ILE A 64 -9.66 -4.87 2.03
C ILE A 64 -10.82 -5.86 2.07
N LYS A 65 -11.25 -6.26 3.28
CA LYS A 65 -12.34 -7.23 3.44
C LYS A 65 -13.69 -6.65 3.04
N GLY A 66 -13.96 -5.39 3.42
CA GLY A 66 -15.16 -4.67 3.04
C GLY A 66 -15.20 -4.39 1.53
N GLY A 67 -14.14 -3.77 1.01
CA GLY A 67 -14.01 -3.43 -0.40
C GLY A 67 -14.03 -4.66 -1.30
N GLY A 68 -13.29 -5.72 -0.95
CA GLY A 68 -13.24 -6.96 -1.73
C GLY A 68 -14.61 -7.62 -1.86
N ARG A 69 -15.39 -7.66 -0.77
CA ARG A 69 -16.78 -8.15 -0.82
C ARG A 69 -17.69 -7.32 -1.69
N ILE A 70 -17.54 -5.99 -1.68
CA ILE A 70 -18.34 -5.10 -2.53
C ILE A 70 -17.99 -5.34 -4.00
N ILE A 71 -16.70 -5.38 -4.34
CA ILE A 71 -16.21 -5.59 -5.71
C ILE A 71 -16.60 -7.00 -6.23
N GLU A 72 -16.52 -8.03 -5.40
CA GLU A 72 -16.98 -9.38 -5.76
C GLU A 72 -18.48 -9.41 -6.09
N LYS A 73 -19.29 -8.63 -5.36
CA LYS A 73 -20.75 -8.54 -5.59
C LYS A 73 -21.11 -7.70 -6.81
N VAL A 74 -20.50 -6.53 -6.96
CA VAL A 74 -20.87 -5.53 -7.97
C VAL A 74 -20.18 -5.84 -9.31
N ASP A 75 -18.86 -5.97 -9.30
CA ASP A 75 -18.07 -6.13 -10.53
C ASP A 75 -17.78 -7.58 -10.91
N LYS A 76 -18.21 -8.53 -10.06
CA LYS A 76 -18.03 -9.98 -10.22
C LYS A 76 -16.57 -10.40 -10.43
N THR A 77 -15.64 -9.60 -9.92
CA THR A 77 -14.20 -9.85 -10.02
C THR A 77 -13.82 -10.96 -9.05
N PRO A 78 -13.33 -12.12 -9.52
CA PRO A 78 -12.90 -13.18 -8.61
C PRO A 78 -11.63 -12.77 -7.89
N LYS A 79 -11.48 -13.17 -6.62
CA LYS A 79 -10.30 -12.87 -5.79
C LYS A 79 -10.08 -11.36 -5.58
N ALA A 80 -11.16 -10.60 -5.40
CA ALA A 80 -11.06 -9.16 -5.27
C ALA A 80 -10.29 -8.74 -4.02
N GLU A 81 -10.44 -9.49 -2.91
CA GLU A 81 -9.65 -9.26 -1.70
C GLU A 81 -8.14 -9.42 -1.96
N GLU A 82 -7.71 -10.49 -2.65
CA GLU A 82 -6.31 -10.69 -3.01
C GLU A 82 -5.79 -9.62 -3.98
N LEU A 83 -6.63 -9.17 -4.91
CA LEU A 83 -6.29 -8.09 -5.83
C LEU A 83 -6.04 -6.78 -5.08
N LEU A 84 -6.97 -6.36 -4.22
CA LEU A 84 -6.83 -5.16 -3.40
C LEU A 84 -5.58 -5.21 -2.52
N LEU A 85 -5.35 -6.35 -1.86
CA LEU A 85 -4.16 -6.56 -1.03
C LEU A 85 -2.87 -6.46 -1.85
N THR A 86 -2.84 -7.05 -3.05
CA THR A 86 -1.66 -6.99 -3.93
C THR A 86 -1.41 -5.57 -4.43
N THR A 87 -2.45 -4.85 -4.80
CA THR A 87 -2.34 -3.44 -5.21
C THR A 87 -1.83 -2.57 -4.06
N LEU A 88 -2.31 -2.78 -2.84
CA LEU A 88 -1.82 -2.05 -1.67
C LEU A 88 -0.35 -2.32 -1.38
N VAL A 89 0.08 -3.59 -1.47
CA VAL A 89 1.49 -3.98 -1.35
C VAL A 89 2.36 -3.27 -2.39
N LEU A 90 1.90 -3.19 -3.65
CA LEU A 90 2.63 -2.49 -4.70
C LEU A 90 2.78 -0.99 -4.41
N VAL A 91 1.70 -0.34 -3.97
CA VAL A 91 1.73 1.09 -3.62
C VAL A 91 2.75 1.36 -2.51
N TYR A 92 2.70 0.57 -1.44
CA TYR A 92 3.65 0.69 -0.32
C TYR A 92 5.08 0.43 -0.76
N PHE A 93 5.31 -0.65 -1.51
CA PHE A 93 6.64 -0.99 -1.99
C PHE A 93 7.24 0.13 -2.86
N VAL A 94 6.46 0.69 -3.78
CA VAL A 94 6.92 1.78 -4.65
C VAL A 94 7.14 3.06 -3.84
N PHE A 95 6.30 3.33 -2.84
CA PHE A 95 6.49 4.47 -1.94
C PHE A 95 7.76 4.33 -1.11
N ASP A 96 7.96 3.21 -0.43
CA ASP A 96 9.16 2.95 0.39
C ASP A 96 10.43 3.05 -0.44
N LEU A 97 10.43 2.47 -1.65
CA LEU A 97 11.56 2.60 -2.58
C LEU A 97 11.83 4.05 -2.97
N TRP A 98 10.80 4.85 -3.21
CA TRP A 98 10.96 6.27 -3.50
C TRP A 98 11.52 7.03 -2.31
N VAL A 99 11.02 6.78 -1.10
CA VAL A 99 11.55 7.36 0.14
C VAL A 99 13.04 7.05 0.27
N ILE A 100 13.42 5.78 0.12
CA ILE A 100 14.81 5.34 0.18
C ILE A 100 15.65 6.03 -0.90
N SER A 101 15.13 6.12 -2.13
CA SER A 101 15.81 6.75 -3.27
C SER A 101 16.10 8.24 -3.05
N VAL A 102 15.12 8.98 -2.51
CA VAL A 102 15.25 10.42 -2.26
C VAL A 102 16.22 10.70 -1.12
N ASP A 103 16.14 9.94 -0.01
CA ASP A 103 16.89 10.25 1.21
C ASP A 103 18.29 9.66 1.23
N PHE A 104 18.44 8.39 0.83
CA PHE A 104 19.70 7.68 0.96
C PHE A 104 20.55 7.80 -0.30
N PHE A 105 19.91 7.81 -1.47
CA PHE A 105 20.60 7.90 -2.77
C PHE A 105 20.59 9.31 -3.37
N GLY A 106 19.98 10.29 -2.70
CA GLY A 106 19.99 11.68 -3.11
C GLY A 106 19.22 11.97 -4.40
N PHE A 107 18.24 11.13 -4.77
CA PHE A 107 17.40 11.32 -5.95
C PHE A 107 16.62 12.64 -5.86
N ARG A 108 16.78 13.53 -6.85
CA ARG A 108 16.24 14.91 -6.77
C ARG A 108 15.03 15.19 -7.66
N MET A 109 14.65 14.27 -8.55
CA MET A 109 13.64 14.53 -9.58
C MET A 109 12.25 14.75 -9.00
N ILE A 110 11.86 13.96 -8.01
CA ILE A 110 10.58 14.08 -7.31
C ILE A 110 10.88 14.06 -5.81
N LYS A 111 11.10 15.22 -5.20
CA LYS A 111 11.35 15.33 -3.75
C LYS A 111 10.09 15.48 -2.93
N ASN A 112 9.06 16.12 -3.49
CA ASN A 112 7.80 16.33 -2.80
C ASN A 112 6.89 15.11 -2.97
N HIS A 113 6.44 14.53 -1.85
CA HIS A 113 5.57 13.36 -1.83
C HIS A 113 4.25 13.60 -2.59
N TYR A 114 3.72 14.82 -2.62
CA TYR A 114 2.50 15.14 -3.36
C TYR A 114 2.65 14.92 -4.87
N TYR A 115 3.83 15.16 -5.44
CA TYR A 115 4.10 14.88 -6.85
C TYR A 115 4.31 13.39 -7.13
N PHE A 116 4.55 12.59 -6.10
CA PHE A 116 4.66 11.14 -6.22
C PHE A 116 3.29 10.45 -6.17
N ILE A 117 2.26 11.09 -5.61
CA ILE A 117 0.89 10.54 -5.56
C ILE A 117 0.35 10.17 -6.96
N PRO A 118 0.44 11.01 -8.01
CA PRO A 118 0.02 10.62 -9.35
C PRO A 118 0.74 9.37 -9.87
N VAL A 119 2.04 9.21 -9.58
CA VAL A 119 2.83 8.04 -9.98
C VAL A 119 2.29 6.79 -9.30
N LEU A 120 2.03 6.85 -7.99
CA LEU A 120 1.42 5.75 -7.24
C LEU A 120 0.04 5.36 -7.78
N ILE A 121 -0.79 6.35 -8.10
CA ILE A 121 -2.13 6.12 -8.69
C ILE A 121 -2.00 5.40 -10.03
N ILE A 122 -1.10 5.85 -10.92
CA ILE A 122 -0.89 5.24 -12.23
C ILE A 122 -0.44 3.79 -12.07
N VAL A 123 0.53 3.52 -11.20
CA VAL A 123 1.02 2.15 -10.94
C VAL A 123 -0.11 1.26 -10.42
N ALA A 124 -0.85 1.74 -9.41
CA ALA A 124 -1.94 1.00 -8.78
C ALA A 124 -3.06 0.66 -9.78
N LEU A 125 -3.52 1.66 -10.56
CA LEU A 125 -4.58 1.48 -11.54
C LEU A 125 -4.17 0.59 -12.69
N THR A 126 -2.97 0.80 -13.25
CA THR A 126 -2.47 0.01 -14.39
C THR A 126 -2.39 -1.46 -14.01
N TYR A 127 -1.83 -1.77 -12.84
CA TYR A 127 -1.75 -3.13 -12.33
C TYR A 127 -3.15 -3.71 -12.08
N SER A 128 -4.01 -2.97 -11.37
CA SER A 128 -5.34 -3.45 -10.97
C SER A 128 -6.20 -3.77 -12.18
N LEU A 129 -6.23 -2.89 -13.19
CA LEU A 129 -6.99 -3.09 -14.43
C LEU A 129 -6.49 -4.30 -15.23
N TRP A 130 -5.17 -4.47 -15.32
CA TRP A 130 -4.58 -5.61 -15.99
C TRP A 130 -4.92 -6.92 -15.28
N ALA A 131 -4.71 -6.98 -13.96
CA ALA A 131 -4.95 -8.16 -13.14
C ALA A 131 -6.43 -8.53 -13.11
N GLU A 132 -7.33 -7.57 -13.00
CA GLU A 132 -8.78 -7.77 -13.08
C GLU A 132 -9.20 -8.41 -14.41
N ARG A 133 -8.74 -7.85 -15.54
CA ARG A 133 -9.03 -8.39 -16.88
C ARG A 133 -8.52 -9.82 -17.03
N TYR A 134 -7.32 -10.10 -16.52
CA TYR A 134 -6.74 -11.43 -16.55
C TYR A 134 -7.53 -12.44 -15.71
N LEU A 135 -7.93 -12.05 -14.49
CA LEU A 135 -8.72 -12.87 -13.58
C LEU A 135 -10.13 -13.17 -14.13
N LYS A 136 -10.78 -12.18 -14.76
CA LYS A 136 -12.08 -12.36 -15.42
C LYS A 136 -12.01 -13.30 -16.63
N ARG A 137 -10.92 -13.27 -17.40
CA ARG A 137 -10.70 -14.20 -18.53
C ARG A 137 -10.53 -15.66 -18.08
N LEU A 138 -9.87 -15.90 -16.94
CA LEU A 138 -9.68 -17.25 -16.40
C LEU A 138 -10.95 -17.89 -15.84
N LYS A 139 -11.99 -17.11 -15.56
CA LYS A 139 -13.28 -17.60 -15.03
C LYS A 139 -14.26 -17.98 -16.15
N ARG A 140 -14.02 -17.52 -17.39
CA ARG A 140 -14.79 -17.91 -18.58
C ARG A 140 -14.21 -19.17 -19.17
#